data_AF-A0A2V9ZMR0-F1
#
_entry.id   AF-A0A2V9ZMR0-F1
#
_cell.length_a   1.000
_cell.length_b   1.000
_cell.length_c   1.000
_cell.angle_alpha   90.00
_cell.angle_beta   90.00
_cell.angle_gamma   90.00
#
_symmetry.space_group_name_H-M   'P 1'
#
loop_
_entity.id
_entity.type
_entity.pdbx_description
1 polymer ?
#
loop_
_entity_poly.entity_id
_entity_poly.type
_entity_poly.pdbx_seq_one_letter_code
_entity_poly.pdbx_strand_id
1 'polypeptide(L)'
;MAQAVEHALEERRHLIVEAGTGTGKTLAYLLPVIRSGKRVIISTGTKNLQEQLFYKDIPFLEQALFPNREGKLSVCYMKGRNNYLCR
;
A
#
# COMPACT_ATOMS: atom_id res chain seq x y z
N MET A 1 8.09 -7.87 10.06
CA MET A 1 8.03 -6.74 9.11
C MET A 1 7.00 -5.69 9.55
N ALA A 2 5.72 -6.03 9.74
CA ALA A 2 4.68 -5.03 10.04
C ALA A 2 4.96 -4.15 11.27
N GLN A 3 5.29 -4.76 12.42
CA GLN A 3 5.69 -4.03 13.63
C GLN A 3 6.91 -3.13 13.41
N ALA A 4 7.89 -3.59 12.61
CA ALA A 4 9.06 -2.77 12.29
C ALA A 4 8.68 -1.53 11.45
N VAL A 5 7.74 -1.68 10.50
CA VAL A 5 7.21 -0.56 9.72
C VAL A 5 6.42 0.40 10.62
N GLU A 6 5.58 -0.12 11.53
CA GLU A 6 4.83 0.69 12.51
C GLU A 6 5.77 1.55 13.37
N HIS A 7 6.77 0.93 14.01
CA HIS A 7 7.75 1.66 14.81
C HIS A 7 8.52 2.69 13.97
N ALA A 8 8.90 2.36 12.72
CA ALA A 8 9.59 3.31 11.85
C ALA A 8 8.72 4.53 11.48
N LEU A 9 7.41 4.33 11.30
CA LEU A 9 6.44 5.41 11.05
C LEU A 9 6.20 6.29 12.29
N GLU A 10 6.25 5.72 13.48
CA GLU A 10 6.12 6.42 14.76
C GLU A 10 7.37 7.24 15.09
N GLU A 11 8.54 6.60 15.02
CA GLU A 11 9.86 7.20 15.30
C GLU A 11 10.37 8.11 14.17
N ARG A 12 9.67 8.16 13.03
CA ARG A 12 10.02 8.94 11.84
C ARG A 12 11.43 8.64 11.32
N ARG A 13 11.82 7.36 11.32
CA ARG A 13 13.13 6.90 10.84
C ARG A 13 13.01 6.09 9.56
N HIS A 14 14.13 5.98 8.84
CA HIS A 14 14.24 5.08 7.72
C HIS A 14 14.35 3.63 8.19
N LEU A 15 13.76 2.72 7.43
CA LEU A 15 13.80 1.28 7.64
C LEU A 15 14.10 0.60 6.31
N ILE A 16 15.06 -0.32 6.32
CA ILE A 16 15.36 -1.22 5.21
C ILE A 16 14.93 -2.61 5.66
N VAL A 17 14.14 -3.29 4.83
CA VAL A 17 13.69 -4.67 5.07
C VAL A 17 13.91 -5.48 3.81
N GLU A 18 14.60 -6.60 3.95
CA GLU A 18 14.61 -7.65 2.94
C GLU A 18 13.51 -8.65 3.23
N ALA A 19 12.75 -9.03 2.21
CA ALA A 19 11.74 -10.06 2.33
C ALA A 19 11.55 -10.79 0.99
N GLY A 20 11.51 -12.13 1.05
CA GLY A 20 11.34 -13.01 -0.11
C GLY A 20 9.94 -12.96 -0.72
N THR A 21 9.78 -13.38 -1.98
CA THR A 21 8.46 -13.48 -2.63
C THR A 21 7.49 -14.36 -1.82
N GLY A 22 6.21 -13.99 -1.77
CA GLY A 22 5.19 -14.75 -1.04
C GLY A 22 5.15 -14.54 0.48
N THR A 23 6.07 -13.78 1.08
CA THR A 23 6.12 -13.58 2.54
C THR A 23 5.12 -12.53 3.08
N GLY A 24 4.15 -12.09 2.28
CA GLY A 24 3.16 -11.10 2.71
C GLY A 24 3.67 -9.65 2.83
N LYS A 25 4.74 -9.28 2.11
CA LYS A 25 5.33 -7.92 2.12
C LYS A 25 4.31 -6.80 2.00
N THR A 26 3.37 -6.93 1.05
CA THR A 26 2.36 -5.91 0.78
C THR A 26 1.49 -5.60 1.98
N LEU A 27 0.93 -6.64 2.60
CA LEU A 27 0.11 -6.49 3.80
C LEU A 27 0.93 -5.91 4.97
N ALA A 28 2.19 -6.35 5.08
CA ALA A 28 3.06 -5.92 6.17
C ALA A 28 3.37 -4.42 6.15
N TYR A 29 3.44 -3.76 4.99
CA TYR A 29 3.56 -2.29 4.96
C TYR A 29 2.21 -1.56 4.89
N LEU A 30 1.16 -2.15 4.31
CA LEU A 30 -0.14 -1.47 4.15
C LEU A 30 -0.90 -1.34 5.47
N LEU A 31 -0.95 -2.41 6.26
CA LEU A 31 -1.71 -2.41 7.51
C LEU A 31 -1.26 -1.31 8.49
N PRO A 32 0.04 -1.17 8.83
CA PRO A 32 0.47 -0.10 9.73
C PRO A 32 0.29 1.31 9.12
N VAL A 33 0.44 1.45 7.80
CA VAL A 33 0.13 2.69 7.09
C VAL A 33 -1.33 3.09 7.28
N ILE A 34 -2.27 2.17 7.04
CA ILE A 34 -3.70 2.41 7.19
C ILE A 34 -4.03 2.79 8.63
N ARG A 35 -3.51 2.03 9.60
CA ARG A 35 -3.68 2.30 11.04
C ARG A 35 -3.13 3.66 11.46
N SER A 36 -2.05 4.12 10.83
CA SER A 36 -1.44 5.41 11.16
C SER A 36 -2.33 6.61 10.82
N GLY A 37 -3.33 6.44 9.93
CA GLY A 37 -4.18 7.52 9.44
C GLY A 37 -3.45 8.60 8.62
N LYS A 38 -2.15 8.41 8.33
CA LYS A 38 -1.32 9.36 7.60
C LYS A 38 -1.51 9.18 6.09
N ARG A 39 -1.43 10.28 5.34
CA ARG A 39 -1.29 10.22 3.88
C ARG A 39 0.11 9.71 3.53
N VAL A 40 0.20 8.68 2.71
CA VAL A 40 1.48 8.10 2.26
C VAL A 40 1.54 7.96 0.75
N ILE A 41 2.75 7.79 0.24
CA ILE A 41 3.03 7.41 -1.14
C ILE A 41 3.70 6.04 -1.12
N ILE A 42 3.21 5.12 -1.94
CA ILE A 42 3.79 3.78 -2.10
C ILE A 42 4.35 3.70 -3.51
N SER A 43 5.67 3.58 -3.61
CA SER A 43 6.38 3.40 -4.87
C SER A 43 6.69 1.92 -5.08
N THR A 44 6.56 1.45 -6.33
CA THR A 44 6.85 0.06 -6.71
C THR A 44 7.77 0.04 -7.91
N GLY A 45 8.50 -1.06 -8.13
CA GLY A 45 9.50 -1.15 -9.19
C GLY A 45 8.94 -1.17 -10.62
N THR A 46 7.66 -1.54 -10.81
CA THR A 46 7.04 -1.64 -12.15
C THR A 46 5.57 -1.26 -12.12
N LYS A 47 5.00 -0.88 -13.27
CA LYS A 47 3.56 -0.58 -13.41
C LYS A 47 2.70 -1.79 -13.05
N ASN A 48 3.11 -3.00 -13.44
CA ASN A 48 2.35 -4.22 -13.14
C ASN A 48 2.25 -4.47 -11.62
N LEU A 49 3.32 -4.20 -10.86
CA LEU A 49 3.28 -4.28 -9.40
C LEU A 49 2.34 -3.21 -8.81
N GLN A 50 2.34 -2.02 -9.40
CA GLN A 50 1.42 -0.94 -9.02
C GLN A 50 -0.05 -1.32 -9.30
N GLU A 51 -0.34 -1.99 -10.43
CA GLU A 51 -1.68 -2.49 -10.78
C GLU A 51 -2.12 -3.61 -9.87
N GLN A 52 -1.22 -4.54 -9.53
CA GLN A 52 -1.50 -5.58 -8.55
C GLN A 52 -1.87 -4.95 -7.20
N LEU A 53 -1.10 -3.97 -6.74
CA LEU A 53 -1.37 -3.27 -5.49
C LEU A 53 -2.75 -2.60 -5.53
N PHE A 54 -3.06 -1.86 -6.59
CA PHE A 54 -4.28 -1.05 -6.69
C PHE A 54 -5.55 -1.87 -6.96
N TYR A 55 -5.50 -2.85 -7.86
CA TYR A 55 -6.68 -3.60 -8.30
C TYR A 55 -6.88 -4.92 -7.56
N LYS A 56 -5.90 -5.43 -6.81
CA LYS A 56 -6.02 -6.68 -6.05
C LYS A 56 -5.80 -6.47 -4.56
N ASP A 57 -4.62 -5.99 -4.16
CA ASP A 57 -4.22 -5.98 -2.75
C ASP A 57 -5.05 -4.99 -1.91
N ILE A 58 -5.36 -3.81 -2.46
CA ILE A 58 -6.19 -2.80 -1.79
C ILE A 58 -7.64 -3.26 -1.67
N PRO A 59 -8.33 -3.71 -2.74
CA PRO A 59 -9.67 -4.29 -2.61
C PRO A 59 -9.75 -5.46 -1.65
N PHE A 60 -8.73 -6.34 -1.63
CA PHE A 60 -8.64 -7.43 -0.65
C PHE A 60 -8.60 -6.91 0.79
N LEU A 61 -7.78 -5.88 1.07
CA LEU A 61 -7.73 -5.25 2.38
C LEU A 61 -9.03 -4.54 2.76
N GLU A 62 -9.68 -3.86 1.82
CA GLU A 62 -10.98 -3.24 2.06
C GLU A 62 -12.03 -4.27 2.47
N GLN A 63 -12.07 -5.43 1.80
CA GLN A 63 -12.98 -6.53 2.15
C GLN A 63 -12.68 -7.09 3.54
N ALA A 64 -11.40 -7.22 3.90
CA ALA A 64 -10.99 -7.74 5.21
C ALA A 64 -11.23 -6.76 6.36
N LEU A 65 -11.02 -5.46 6.14
CA LEU A 65 -11.12 -4.42 7.16
C LEU A 65 -12.53 -3.84 7.30
N PHE A 66 -13.30 -3.80 6.21
CA PHE A 66 -14.63 -3.23 6.15
C PHE A 66 -15.64 -4.26 5.60
N PRO A 67 -15.89 -5.38 6.31
CA PRO A 67 -16.72 -6.47 5.80
C PRO A 67 -18.16 -6.06 5.49
N ASN A 68 -18.68 -5.05 6.18
CA ASN A 68 -20.02 -4.50 5.96
C ASN A 68 -20.05 -3.39 4.88
N ARG A 69 -18.93 -3.14 4.18
CA ARG A 69 -18.76 -2.08 3.16
C ARG A 69 -18.98 -0.65 3.66
N GLU A 70 -18.89 -0.43 4.97
CA GLU A 70 -19.09 0.88 5.61
C GLU A 70 -17.88 1.82 5.45
N GLY A 71 -16.74 1.31 4.95
CA GLY A 71 -15.50 2.07 4.77
C GLY A 71 -14.83 1.78 3.44
N LYS A 72 -14.18 2.81 2.88
CA LYS A 72 -13.33 2.70 1.69
C LYS A 72 -12.01 3.42 1.94
N LEU A 73 -10.90 2.83 1.48
CA LEU A 73 -9.61 3.49 1.54
C LEU A 73 -9.56 4.60 0.48
N SER A 74 -9.13 5.80 0.88
CA SER A 74 -8.88 6.89 -0.05
C SER A 74 -7.54 6.66 -0.75
N VAL A 75 -7.57 6.12 -1.97
CA VAL A 75 -6.38 5.75 -2.73
C VAL A 75 -6.45 6.34 -4.14
N CYS A 76 -5.33 6.90 -4.60
CA CYS A 76 -5.16 7.40 -5.96
C CYS A 76 -4.09 6.60 -6.70
N TYR A 77 -4.35 6.29 -7.97
CA TYR A 77 -3.41 5.59 -8.85
C TYR A 77 -2.65 6.59 -9.72
N MET A 78 -1.35 6.74 -9.45
CA MET A 78 -0.50 7.75 -10.09
C MET A 78 0.49 7.11 -11.08
N LYS A 79 0.42 7.51 -12.35
CA LYS A 79 1.38 7.13 -13.41
C LYS A 79 2.03 8.38 -14.01
N GLY A 80 3.10 8.20 -14.78
CA GLY A 80 3.64 9.29 -15.61
C GLY A 80 2.65 9.71 -16.71
N ARG A 81 2.67 10.99 -17.10
CA ARG A 81 1.71 11.60 -18.05
C ARG A 81 1.50 10.80 -19.34
N ASN A 82 2.57 10.27 -19.92
CA ASN A 82 2.54 9.47 -21.17
C ASN A 82 1.77 8.13 -21.04
N ASN A 83 1.25 7.80 -19.86
CA ASN A 83 0.45 6.60 -19.59
C ASN A 83 -1.05 6.89 -19.48
N TYR A 84 -1.45 8.14 -19.76
CA TYR A 84 -2.84 8.53 -19.84
C TYR A 84 -3.15 8.89 -21.29
N LEU A 85 -4.37 8.59 -21.71
CA LEU A 85 -4.87 9.04 -22.99
C LEU A 85 -4.91 10.56 -23.01
N CYS A 86 -4.28 11.18 -24.00
CA CYS A 86 -4.50 12.59 -24.29
C CYS A 86 -5.89 12.74 -24.93
N ARG A 87 -6.66 13.71 -24.45
CA ARG A 87 -7.81 14.25 -25.20
C ARG A 87 -7.32 15.32 -26.14
#